data_AF-A0A511HAP9-F1
#
_entry.id   AF-A0A511HAP9-F1
#
_cell.length_a   1.000
_cell.length_b   1.000
_cell.length_c   1.000
_cell.angle_alpha   90.00
_cell.angle_beta   90.00
_cell.angle_gamma   90.00
#
_symmetry.space_group_name_H-M   'P 1'
#
loop_
_entity.id
_entity.type
_entity.pdbx_description
1 polymer ?
#
loop_
_entity_poly.entity_id
_entity_poly.type
_entity_poly.pdbx_seq_one_letter_code
_entity_poly.pdbx_strand_id
1 'polypeptide(L)'
;MDDVDSGDVIITHTERFYTSVGVAVRSKDLSSNPPELLVRTRTGFTRYTGAPSSEGYRFPSVPQGEYYLKTGSAYVVTDERRVEIGRHYLGRQDAVATSHSMTPAYLNLTNLAPWQDSVGYSGGSRLQIVSGQVDLSAEVYTNDYVAVGQTQLDAQDAQAYGLSGNFPVFEAAKGDRLYVNQLTNVFGKPLPNGEPLVASALVRSAQLPAFNFTADGVTPLVIIGAMQDVPMTDVSFEWRLGNYASVATEIHPAAMARTPSFYIEPSAHGPQEGWVGYSGELFSLLLPPGTSHTIADRLPYGNPYPSSWRPVGTATYQYRILEPLPGNTTITRSVTGSLMTSDYVENLVASPITPALTPPRALSIDGIPATSQRVVGNTSPIITWKPPANGAPTAYRVSLIRYVNTSASTQTALYLPGTATEVRLPVGTLAPNAIYSVRVTALDSPHQEVTREPFTIFEKLPLHMADTISSLFTTP
;
A
#
# COMPACT_ATOMS: atom_id res chain seq x y z
N MET A 1 8.16 -22.81 40.91
CA MET A 1 9.03 -21.66 40.60
C MET A 1 8.06 -20.64 40.07
N ASP A 2 7.69 -19.72 40.95
CA ASP A 2 6.40 -19.07 40.94
C ASP A 2 6.31 -18.03 39.83
N ASP A 3 5.38 -18.28 38.92
CA ASP A 3 4.99 -17.40 37.82
C ASP A 3 4.16 -16.26 38.41
N VAL A 4 4.84 -15.31 39.05
CA VAL A 4 4.26 -14.04 39.46
C VAL A 4 4.13 -13.21 38.20
N ASP A 5 3.00 -13.38 37.50
CA ASP A 5 2.19 -12.32 36.89
C ASP A 5 3.01 -11.09 36.47
N SER A 6 4.04 -11.28 35.63
CA SER A 6 5.02 -10.23 35.43
C SER A 6 4.35 -9.18 34.55
N GLY A 7 4.13 -7.99 35.10
CA GLY A 7 3.62 -6.81 34.37
C GLY A 7 4.61 -6.32 33.31
N ASP A 8 5.45 -7.20 32.77
CA ASP A 8 6.44 -6.85 31.80
C ASP A 8 5.84 -6.88 30.40
N VAL A 9 6.29 -5.95 29.57
CA VAL A 9 6.00 -5.95 28.15
C VAL A 9 7.29 -6.25 27.40
N ILE A 10 7.24 -7.21 26.47
CA ILE A 10 8.37 -7.65 25.66
C ILE A 10 8.10 -7.32 24.21
N ILE A 11 9.05 -6.61 23.59
CA ILE A 11 8.97 -6.19 22.19
C ILE A 11 10.05 -6.91 21.39
N THR A 12 9.65 -7.65 20.36
CA THR A 12 10.55 -8.31 19.41
C THR A 12 10.51 -7.60 18.07
N HIS A 13 11.58 -7.77 17.29
CA HIS A 13 11.67 -7.25 15.93
C HIS A 13 12.31 -8.31 15.05
N THR A 14 11.50 -8.96 14.24
CA THR A 14 11.87 -10.04 13.33
C THR A 14 11.60 -9.61 11.89
N GLU A 15 12.64 -9.43 11.10
CA GLU A 15 12.52 -9.24 9.66
C GLU A 15 12.45 -10.60 8.96
N ARG A 16 11.51 -10.76 8.02
CA ARG A 16 11.42 -11.95 7.17
C ARG A 16 11.57 -11.57 5.70
N PHE A 17 12.46 -12.25 5.00
CA PHE A 17 12.85 -11.95 3.62
C PHE A 17 12.44 -13.10 2.70
N TYR A 18 11.48 -12.84 1.81
CA TYR A 18 10.86 -13.84 0.96
C TYR A 18 11.60 -13.92 -0.38
N THR A 19 12.21 -15.07 -0.65
CA THR A 19 13.00 -15.31 -1.86
C THR A 19 12.57 -16.57 -2.58
N SER A 20 13.10 -16.79 -3.78
CA SER A 20 12.87 -18.03 -4.54
C SER A 20 13.30 -19.32 -3.84
N VAL A 21 14.22 -19.25 -2.86
CA VAL A 21 14.77 -20.40 -2.15
C VAL A 21 14.23 -20.57 -0.73
N GLY A 22 13.30 -19.71 -0.31
CA GLY A 22 12.67 -19.75 1.01
C GLY A 22 12.64 -18.39 1.73
N VAL A 23 12.28 -18.43 3.01
CA VAL A 23 12.17 -17.26 3.88
C VAL A 23 13.39 -17.19 4.80
N ALA A 24 14.21 -16.15 4.66
CA ALA A 24 15.27 -15.86 5.61
C ALA A 24 14.72 -15.02 6.77
N VAL A 25 15.10 -15.35 8.00
CA VAL A 25 14.60 -14.70 9.21
C VAL A 25 15.75 -14.04 9.96
N ARG A 26 15.57 -12.77 10.35
CA ARG A 26 16.58 -12.00 11.07
C ARG A 26 15.95 -11.22 12.22
N SER A 27 16.39 -11.51 13.44
CA SER A 27 16.08 -10.64 14.58
C SER A 27 16.92 -9.37 14.53
N LYS A 28 16.30 -8.23 14.82
CA LYS A 28 16.96 -6.93 14.93
C LYS A 28 17.20 -6.56 16.38
N ASP A 29 18.38 -6.00 16.62
CA ASP A 29 18.65 -5.30 17.85
C ASP A 29 17.93 -3.95 17.84
N LEU A 30 17.09 -3.76 18.85
CA LEU A 30 16.33 -2.53 19.08
C LEU A 30 17.14 -1.47 19.84
N SER A 31 18.36 -1.76 20.30
CA SER A 31 19.16 -0.84 21.12
C SER A 31 19.48 0.50 20.43
N SER A 32 19.66 0.49 19.10
CA SER A 32 19.96 1.69 18.31
C SER A 32 18.76 2.63 18.13
N ASN A 33 17.55 2.07 18.15
CA ASN A 33 16.28 2.79 17.99
C ASN A 33 15.25 2.15 18.93
N PRO A 34 15.40 2.37 20.25
CA PRO A 34 14.59 1.67 21.23
C PRO A 34 13.12 2.10 21.12
N PRO A 35 12.16 1.16 21.24
CA PRO A 35 10.77 1.52 21.33
C PRO A 35 10.51 2.38 22.59
N GLU A 36 9.44 3.16 22.57
CA GLU A 36 8.97 3.90 23.76
C GLU A 36 7.60 3.36 24.18
N LEU A 37 7.38 3.16 25.47
CA LEU A 37 6.08 2.72 25.98
C LEU A 37 5.43 3.86 26.77
N LEU A 38 4.19 4.21 26.42
CA LEU A 38 3.43 5.28 27.06
C LEU A 38 2.12 4.73 27.60
N VAL A 39 1.83 4.97 28.88
CA VAL A 39 0.53 4.62 29.50
C VAL A 39 -0.30 5.88 29.67
N ARG A 40 -1.54 5.86 29.20
CA ARG A 40 -2.46 7.01 29.29
C ARG A 40 -2.79 7.32 30.74
N THR A 41 -2.76 8.60 31.10
CA THR A 41 -3.24 9.13 32.38
C THR A 41 -4.46 10.03 32.14
N ARG A 42 -5.02 10.62 33.20
CA ARG A 42 -6.15 11.57 33.05
C ARG A 42 -5.79 12.80 32.23
N THR A 43 -4.54 13.25 32.29
CA THR A 43 -4.09 14.52 31.71
C THR A 43 -3.02 14.36 30.62
N GLY A 44 -2.54 13.15 30.36
CA GLY A 44 -1.48 12.92 29.39
C GLY A 44 -1.00 11.48 29.36
N PHE A 45 0.31 11.29 29.40
CA PHE A 45 0.95 9.97 29.31
C PHE A 45 2.10 9.87 30.31
N THR A 46 2.23 8.70 30.94
CA THR A 46 3.42 8.31 31.69
C THR A 46 4.31 7.47 30.79
N ARG A 47 5.57 7.85 30.64
CA ARG A 47 6.56 7.09 29.87
C ARG A 47 7.20 6.01 30.72
N TYR A 48 7.31 4.80 30.17
CA TYR A 48 8.04 3.68 30.73
C TYR A 48 9.32 3.47 29.92
N THR A 49 10.41 3.18 30.62
CA THR A 49 11.71 2.90 30.02
C THR A 49 11.93 1.39 30.00
N GLY A 50 12.35 0.87 28.86
CA GLY A 50 12.75 -0.53 28.72
C GLY A 50 14.26 -0.68 28.60
N ALA A 51 14.71 -1.93 28.51
CA ALA A 51 16.09 -2.27 28.24
C ALA A 51 16.16 -3.53 27.35
N PRO A 52 17.23 -3.72 26.56
CA PRO A 52 17.47 -4.98 25.86
C PRO A 52 17.52 -6.17 26.84
N SER A 53 16.98 -7.30 26.43
CA SER A 53 16.99 -8.58 27.16
C SER A 53 17.18 -9.74 26.18
N SER A 54 17.34 -10.96 26.69
CA SER A 54 17.47 -12.16 25.86
C SER A 54 16.21 -12.49 25.03
N GLU A 55 15.05 -11.97 25.43
CA GLU A 55 13.77 -12.22 24.74
C GLU A 55 13.34 -11.07 23.82
N GLY A 56 14.10 -9.97 23.75
CA GLY A 56 13.70 -8.74 23.07
C GLY A 56 13.88 -7.52 23.97
N TYR A 57 13.23 -6.40 23.64
CA TYR A 57 13.28 -5.18 24.45
C TYR A 57 12.20 -5.24 25.54
N ARG A 58 12.60 -5.26 26.81
CA ARG A 58 11.72 -5.49 27.97
C ARG A 58 11.42 -4.18 28.69
N PHE A 59 10.14 -3.93 28.95
CA PHE A 59 9.64 -2.86 29.81
C PHE A 59 9.11 -3.46 31.11
N PRO A 60 9.79 -3.26 32.25
CA PRO A 60 9.34 -3.83 33.51
C PRO A 60 8.19 -3.04 34.12
N SER A 61 7.35 -3.73 34.90
CA SER A 61 6.34 -3.10 35.79
C SER A 61 5.34 -2.17 35.07
N VAL A 62 4.98 -2.50 33.83
CA VAL A 62 3.91 -1.83 33.10
C VAL A 62 2.56 -2.24 33.70
N PRO A 63 1.69 -1.29 34.08
CA PRO A 63 0.37 -1.61 34.62
C PRO A 63 -0.48 -2.49 33.70
N GLN A 64 -1.44 -3.19 34.30
CA GLN A 64 -2.47 -3.91 33.54
C GLN A 64 -3.33 -2.93 32.72
N GLY A 65 -3.65 -3.30 31.47
CA GLY A 65 -4.44 -2.50 30.54
C GLY A 65 -3.68 -1.92 29.35
N GLU A 66 -4.39 -1.09 28.59
CA GLU A 66 -3.92 -0.48 27.33
C GLU A 66 -2.72 0.45 27.53
N TYR A 67 -1.75 0.34 26.62
CA TYR A 67 -0.63 1.24 26.47
C TYR A 67 -0.37 1.56 24.99
N TYR A 68 0.49 2.55 24.75
CA TYR A 68 0.90 3.01 23.44
C TYR A 68 2.37 2.63 23.25
N LEU A 69 2.64 1.70 22.36
CA LEU A 69 3.99 1.35 21.92
C LEU A 69 4.39 2.24 20.75
N LYS A 70 5.39 3.09 20.92
CA LYS A 70 5.96 3.90 19.85
C LYS A 70 7.17 3.20 19.23
N THR A 71 7.20 3.13 17.91
CA THR A 71 8.33 2.66 17.12
C THR A 71 8.45 3.51 15.84
N GLY A 72 9.55 4.25 15.74
CA GLY A 72 9.71 5.29 14.72
C GLY A 72 8.58 6.33 14.79
N SER A 73 7.84 6.46 13.68
CA SER A 73 6.66 7.33 13.56
C SER A 73 5.33 6.62 13.84
N ALA A 74 5.33 5.34 14.18
CA ALA A 74 4.13 4.56 14.43
C ALA A 74 3.86 4.39 15.94
N TYR A 75 2.58 4.27 16.28
CA TYR A 75 2.10 3.85 17.60
C TYR A 75 1.23 2.60 17.46
N VAL A 76 1.37 1.66 18.39
CA VAL A 76 0.50 0.50 18.54
C VAL A 76 -0.23 0.66 19.86
N VAL A 77 -1.55 0.73 19.81
CA VAL A 77 -2.41 0.81 20.99
C VAL A 77 -2.88 -0.60 21.30
N THR A 78 -2.41 -1.15 22.41
CA THR A 78 -2.58 -2.57 22.73
C THR A 78 -2.44 -2.80 24.24
N ASP A 79 -2.96 -3.92 24.72
CA ASP A 79 -2.77 -4.45 26.09
C ASP A 79 -1.94 -5.75 26.09
N GLU A 80 -1.49 -6.18 24.91
CA GLU A 80 -0.66 -7.37 24.72
C GLU A 80 0.67 -7.25 25.45
N ARG A 81 1.16 -8.35 26.04
CA ARG A 81 2.45 -8.37 26.75
C ARG A 81 3.63 -8.78 25.89
N ARG A 82 3.36 -9.28 24.68
CA ARG A 82 4.35 -9.62 23.68
C ARG A 82 3.92 -9.02 22.34
N VAL A 83 4.75 -8.14 21.77
CA VAL A 83 4.46 -7.48 20.50
C VAL A 83 5.66 -7.65 19.57
N GLU A 84 5.40 -8.12 18.35
CA GLU A 84 6.36 -8.29 17.28
C GLU A 84 6.22 -7.13 16.28
N ILE A 85 7.20 -6.24 16.26
CA ILE A 85 7.22 -5.02 15.43
C ILE A 85 8.04 -5.18 14.15
N GLY A 86 8.37 -6.40 13.79
CA GLY A 86 9.04 -6.77 12.56
C GLY A 86 8.18 -6.57 11.31
N ARG A 87 8.82 -6.78 10.16
CA ARG A 87 8.26 -6.55 8.83
C ARG A 87 8.67 -7.66 7.89
N HIS A 88 7.87 -7.86 6.85
CA HIS A 88 8.22 -8.74 5.76
C HIS A 88 8.74 -7.93 4.57
N TYR A 89 9.71 -8.49 3.88
CA TYR A 89 10.36 -7.90 2.73
C TYR A 89 10.37 -8.93 1.61
N LEU A 90 10.08 -8.47 0.39
CA LEU A 90 10.37 -9.25 -0.79
C LEU A 90 11.88 -9.21 -1.06
N GLY A 91 12.43 -10.28 -1.63
CA GLY A 91 13.82 -10.36 -2.00
C GLY A 91 14.77 -10.73 -0.87
N ARG A 92 16.05 -10.77 -1.21
CA ARG A 92 17.16 -11.27 -0.39
C ARG A 92 17.55 -10.28 0.70
N GLN A 93 17.89 -10.80 1.88
CA GLN A 93 18.16 -10.00 3.10
C GLN A 93 19.37 -9.06 3.02
N ASP A 94 20.33 -9.36 2.16
CA ASP A 94 21.55 -8.58 1.95
C ASP A 94 21.51 -7.81 0.63
N ALA A 95 20.33 -7.65 0.02
CA ALA A 95 20.13 -6.69 -1.07
C ALA A 95 20.41 -5.27 -0.54
N VAL A 96 21.09 -4.47 -1.37
CA VAL A 96 21.43 -3.08 -1.06
C VAL A 96 20.73 -2.18 -2.05
N ALA A 97 19.94 -1.23 -1.54
CA ALA A 97 19.37 -0.18 -2.37
C ALA A 97 20.43 0.90 -2.67
N THR A 98 20.43 1.38 -3.90
CA THR A 98 21.20 2.56 -4.33
C THR A 98 20.52 3.85 -3.85
N SER A 99 21.11 5.01 -4.15
CA SER A 99 20.47 6.32 -3.95
C SER A 99 19.59 6.76 -5.10
N HIS A 100 19.40 5.93 -6.13
CA HIS A 100 18.75 6.32 -7.38
C HIS A 100 17.42 5.57 -7.57
N SER A 101 16.31 6.30 -7.64
CA SER A 101 15.00 5.76 -8.03
C SER A 101 14.76 5.79 -9.54
N MET A 102 15.70 6.32 -10.31
CA MET A 102 15.64 6.37 -11.77
C MET A 102 17.03 6.13 -12.34
N THR A 103 17.12 5.38 -13.44
CA THR A 103 18.37 5.10 -14.13
C THR A 103 18.16 5.09 -15.65
N PRO A 104 19.13 5.56 -16.46
CA PRO A 104 19.08 5.36 -17.90
C PRO A 104 18.95 3.87 -18.25
N ALA A 105 18.36 3.56 -19.40
CA ALA A 105 18.21 2.20 -19.88
C ALA A 105 18.50 2.13 -21.39
N TYR A 106 19.09 1.00 -21.81
CA TYR A 106 19.24 0.65 -23.23
C TYR A 106 18.34 -0.54 -23.53
N LEU A 107 17.48 -0.39 -24.54
CA LEU A 107 16.53 -1.40 -24.96
C LEU A 107 16.95 -1.99 -26.30
N ASN A 108 17.02 -3.31 -26.37
CA ASN A 108 17.05 -4.05 -27.63
C ASN A 108 16.09 -5.26 -27.49
N LEU A 109 14.81 -4.99 -27.71
CA LEU A 109 13.72 -5.94 -27.54
C LEU A 109 13.14 -6.31 -28.91
N THR A 110 12.94 -7.60 -29.13
CA THR A 110 12.27 -8.14 -30.31
C THR A 110 11.04 -8.94 -29.93
N ASN A 111 10.16 -9.23 -30.90
CA ASN A 111 8.93 -10.01 -30.71
C ASN A 111 7.95 -9.41 -29.69
N LEU A 112 7.91 -8.08 -29.60
CA LEU A 112 6.86 -7.39 -28.87
C LEU A 112 5.51 -7.68 -29.54
N ALA A 113 4.44 -7.72 -28.73
CA ALA A 113 3.10 -7.56 -29.25
C ALA A 113 3.01 -6.20 -29.97
N PRO A 114 2.21 -6.09 -31.05
CA PRO A 114 2.05 -4.84 -31.78
C PRO A 114 1.80 -3.67 -30.83
N TRP A 115 2.62 -2.63 -30.91
CA TRP A 115 2.49 -1.47 -30.04
C TRP A 115 1.13 -0.80 -30.23
N GLN A 116 0.51 -0.36 -29.14
CA GLN A 116 -0.80 0.29 -29.14
C GLN A 116 -0.72 1.63 -28.42
N ASP A 117 -1.43 2.63 -28.94
CA ASP A 117 -1.62 3.90 -28.26
C ASP A 117 -2.54 3.75 -27.03
N SER A 118 -2.54 4.77 -26.18
CA SER A 118 -3.49 4.86 -25.07
C SER A 118 -4.92 5.01 -25.56
N VAL A 119 -5.84 4.32 -24.89
CA VAL A 119 -7.28 4.44 -25.14
C VAL A 119 -8.00 4.66 -23.81
N GLY A 120 -8.83 5.70 -23.72
CA GLY A 120 -9.55 6.02 -22.49
C GLY A 120 -8.60 6.22 -21.31
N TYR A 121 -8.75 5.39 -20.28
CA TYR A 121 -7.92 5.41 -19.06
C TYR A 121 -6.79 4.35 -19.07
N SER A 122 -6.65 3.57 -20.14
CA SER A 122 -5.52 2.66 -20.31
C SER A 122 -4.29 3.42 -20.81
N GLY A 123 -3.11 3.02 -20.33
CA GLY A 123 -1.83 3.61 -20.75
C GLY A 123 -1.36 3.21 -22.15
N GLY A 124 -2.09 2.34 -22.87
CA GLY A 124 -1.60 1.74 -24.10
C GLY A 124 -0.59 0.62 -23.84
N SER A 125 0.27 0.37 -24.83
CA SER A 125 1.43 -0.50 -24.64
C SER A 125 2.46 0.15 -23.73
N ARG A 126 2.97 -0.60 -22.75
CA ARG A 126 4.03 -0.15 -21.81
C ARG A 126 4.97 -1.29 -21.45
N LEU A 127 6.16 -0.94 -20.99
CA LEU A 127 7.17 -1.88 -20.50
C LEU A 127 7.32 -1.75 -18.99
N GLN A 128 7.35 -2.89 -18.32
CA GLN A 128 7.60 -3.00 -16.90
C GLN A 128 8.74 -3.99 -16.67
N ILE A 129 9.58 -3.71 -15.67
CA ILE A 129 10.62 -4.63 -15.22
C ILE A 129 10.41 -5.02 -13.76
N VAL A 130 10.59 -6.30 -13.46
CA VAL A 130 10.31 -6.87 -12.13
C VAL A 130 11.40 -7.84 -11.69
N SER A 131 11.82 -7.75 -10.43
CA SER A 131 12.63 -8.77 -9.76
C SER A 131 12.11 -9.08 -8.36
N GLY A 132 11.67 -10.32 -8.16
CA GLY A 132 11.34 -10.83 -6.83
C GLY A 132 12.55 -11.18 -5.96
N GLN A 133 13.77 -11.18 -6.52
CA GLN A 133 14.99 -11.50 -5.76
C GLN A 133 15.54 -10.30 -5.01
N VAL A 134 15.30 -9.09 -5.50
CA VAL A 134 15.87 -7.84 -4.94
C VAL A 134 14.81 -6.74 -4.76
N ASP A 135 13.52 -7.11 -4.73
CA ASP A 135 12.38 -6.20 -4.56
C ASP A 135 12.42 -5.00 -5.53
N LEU A 136 12.38 -5.31 -6.83
CA LEU A 136 12.25 -4.29 -7.87
C LEU A 136 10.93 -4.47 -8.60
N SER A 137 10.16 -3.38 -8.67
CA SER A 137 9.23 -3.11 -9.76
C SER A 137 9.55 -1.74 -10.34
N ALA A 138 9.63 -1.62 -11.66
CA ALA A 138 9.94 -0.39 -12.35
C ALA A 138 9.20 -0.29 -13.68
N GLU A 139 8.78 0.91 -14.04
CA GLU A 139 8.33 1.21 -15.41
C GLU A 139 9.52 1.59 -16.28
N VAL A 140 9.45 1.24 -17.56
CA VAL A 140 10.46 1.61 -18.54
C VAL A 140 9.83 2.47 -19.62
N TYR A 141 10.36 3.68 -19.78
CA TYR A 141 9.88 4.68 -20.72
C TYR A 141 10.92 4.91 -21.81
N THR A 142 10.48 5.06 -23.04
CA THR A 142 11.29 5.57 -24.15
C THR A 142 11.03 7.07 -24.29
N ASN A 143 12.07 7.86 -24.59
CA ASN A 143 11.88 9.27 -24.93
C ASN A 143 11.41 9.43 -26.39
N ASP A 144 11.81 8.50 -27.25
CA ASP A 144 11.33 8.41 -28.62
C ASP A 144 9.91 7.83 -28.72
N TYR A 145 9.17 8.32 -29.72
CA TYR A 145 7.85 7.82 -30.08
C TYR A 145 7.94 6.41 -30.67
N VAL A 146 7.17 5.48 -30.09
CA VAL A 146 7.03 4.11 -30.60
C VAL A 146 5.81 4.04 -31.50
N ALA A 147 6.00 3.67 -32.77
CA ALA A 147 4.91 3.66 -33.73
C ALA A 147 3.90 2.54 -33.44
N VAL A 148 2.61 2.82 -33.61
CA VAL A 148 1.56 1.78 -33.54
C VAL A 148 1.89 0.62 -34.48
N GLY A 149 1.76 -0.60 -33.98
CA GLY A 149 2.09 -1.82 -34.72
C GLY A 149 3.56 -2.23 -34.66
N GLN A 150 4.45 -1.41 -34.13
CA GLN A 150 5.87 -1.74 -33.95
C GLN A 150 6.03 -2.95 -33.00
N THR A 151 6.85 -3.92 -33.42
CA THR A 151 7.08 -5.19 -32.69
C THR A 151 8.53 -5.37 -32.24
N GLN A 152 9.35 -4.32 -32.37
CA GLN A 152 10.76 -4.29 -31.97
C GLN A 152 11.09 -2.92 -31.40
N LEU A 153 11.94 -2.86 -30.37
CA LEU A 153 12.43 -1.61 -29.79
C LEU A 153 13.95 -1.65 -29.73
N ASP A 154 14.59 -0.66 -30.34
CA ASP A 154 16.02 -0.40 -30.22
C ASP A 154 16.17 1.07 -29.78
N ALA A 155 16.30 1.29 -28.48
CA ALA A 155 16.29 2.62 -27.87
C ALA A 155 17.49 2.79 -26.93
N GLN A 156 18.31 3.80 -27.19
CA GLN A 156 19.50 4.11 -26.37
C GLN A 156 19.22 5.23 -25.36
N ASP A 157 18.05 5.84 -25.40
CA ASP A 157 17.66 6.96 -24.56
C ASP A 157 16.43 6.64 -23.71
N ALA A 158 16.29 5.38 -23.28
CA ALA A 158 15.22 4.99 -22.37
C ALA A 158 15.58 5.29 -20.91
N GLN A 159 14.57 5.24 -20.03
CA GLN A 159 14.74 5.38 -18.60
C GLN A 159 13.89 4.34 -17.87
N ALA A 160 14.45 3.78 -16.79
CA ALA A 160 13.71 2.94 -15.87
C ALA A 160 13.46 3.69 -14.56
N TYR A 161 12.22 3.70 -14.10
CA TYR A 161 11.76 4.39 -12.89
C TYR A 161 11.22 3.38 -11.88
N GLY A 162 11.85 3.33 -10.70
CA GLY A 162 11.51 2.41 -9.61
C GLY A 162 10.18 2.77 -8.96
N LEU A 163 9.18 1.91 -9.12
CA LEU A 163 7.90 1.99 -8.41
C LEU A 163 8.04 1.57 -6.94
N SER A 164 8.92 0.59 -6.66
CA SER A 164 9.24 0.15 -5.30
C SER A 164 10.22 1.08 -4.56
N GLY A 165 10.67 2.17 -5.20
CA GLY A 165 11.62 3.13 -4.63
C GLY A 165 12.97 3.13 -5.34
N ASN A 166 14.06 3.13 -4.57
CA ASN A 166 15.41 3.15 -5.13
C ASN A 166 15.77 1.80 -5.75
N PHE A 167 16.53 1.82 -6.85
CA PHE A 167 17.01 0.61 -7.50
C PHE A 167 17.93 -0.19 -6.59
N PRO A 168 17.78 -1.53 -6.51
CA PRO A 168 18.73 -2.38 -5.83
C PRO A 168 20.00 -2.58 -6.66
N VAL A 169 21.07 -3.01 -5.99
CA VAL A 169 22.25 -3.60 -6.64
C VAL A 169 21.91 -5.03 -7.06
N PHE A 170 22.08 -5.33 -8.34
CA PHE A 170 21.97 -6.67 -8.90
C PHE A 170 23.33 -7.36 -8.85
N GLU A 171 23.35 -8.60 -8.37
CA GLU A 171 24.53 -9.45 -8.26
C GLU A 171 24.32 -10.78 -8.99
N ALA A 172 24.97 -10.96 -10.14
CA ALA A 172 24.83 -12.15 -10.99
C ALA A 172 25.16 -13.43 -10.22
N ALA A 173 26.20 -13.38 -9.38
CA ALA A 173 26.66 -14.50 -8.56
C ALA A 173 25.63 -14.97 -7.52
N LYS A 174 24.67 -14.10 -7.17
CA LYS A 174 23.57 -14.41 -6.24
C LYS A 174 22.27 -14.78 -6.97
N GLY A 175 22.32 -14.81 -8.30
CA GLY A 175 21.20 -15.22 -9.14
C GLY A 175 20.17 -14.12 -9.39
N ASP A 176 20.54 -12.85 -9.19
CA ASP A 176 19.64 -11.71 -9.39
C ASP A 176 19.29 -11.56 -10.87
N ARG A 177 17.99 -11.67 -11.16
CA ARG A 177 17.40 -11.68 -12.50
C ARG A 177 16.24 -10.71 -12.59
N LEU A 178 15.85 -10.39 -13.82
CA LEU A 178 14.78 -9.45 -14.12
C LEU A 178 13.81 -10.07 -15.13
N TYR A 179 12.52 -9.91 -14.90
CA TYR A 179 11.51 -10.06 -15.93
C TYR A 179 11.30 -8.71 -16.62
N VAL A 180 11.21 -8.73 -17.93
CA VAL A 180 10.80 -7.61 -18.78
C VAL A 180 9.43 -7.97 -19.32
N ASN A 181 8.42 -7.19 -18.98
CA ASN A 181 7.03 -7.44 -19.30
C ASN A 181 6.53 -6.36 -20.24
N GLN A 182 5.76 -6.76 -21.25
CA GLN A 182 4.97 -5.84 -22.05
C GLN A 182 3.51 -6.00 -21.65
N LEU A 183 2.91 -4.89 -21.24
CA LEU A 183 1.47 -4.78 -21.08
C LEU A 183 0.87 -4.06 -22.29
N THR A 184 -0.35 -4.39 -22.68
CA THR A 184 -1.09 -3.72 -23.78
C THR A 184 -2.58 -3.68 -23.49
N ASN A 185 -3.36 -3.00 -24.35
CA ASN A 185 -4.79 -2.87 -24.15
C ASN A 185 -5.53 -4.18 -24.42
N VAL A 186 -6.47 -4.50 -23.53
CA VAL A 186 -7.50 -5.53 -23.72
C VAL A 186 -8.87 -4.89 -23.54
N PHE A 187 -9.83 -5.30 -24.37
CA PHE A 187 -11.13 -4.65 -24.48
C PHE A 187 -12.26 -5.55 -24.00
N GLY A 188 -13.18 -4.98 -23.24
CA GLY A 188 -14.43 -5.61 -22.85
C GLY A 188 -15.63 -5.04 -23.60
N LYS A 189 -16.81 -5.31 -23.08
CA LYS A 189 -18.07 -4.70 -23.52
C LYS A 189 -18.03 -3.20 -23.22
N PRO A 190 -18.49 -2.34 -24.13
CA PRO A 190 -18.58 -0.90 -23.87
C PRO A 190 -19.35 -0.61 -22.58
N LEU A 191 -18.91 0.42 -21.87
CA LEU A 191 -19.58 0.94 -20.70
C LEU A 191 -20.99 1.46 -21.09
N PRO A 192 -21.95 1.56 -20.16
CA PRO A 192 -23.30 2.08 -20.44
C PRO A 192 -23.33 3.50 -21.02
N ASN A 193 -22.28 4.30 -20.80
CA ASN A 193 -22.12 5.63 -21.38
C ASN A 193 -21.56 5.61 -22.83
N GLY A 194 -21.30 4.43 -23.39
CA GLY A 194 -20.74 4.23 -24.74
C GLY A 194 -19.22 4.26 -24.81
N GLU A 195 -18.52 4.59 -23.72
CA GLU A 195 -17.05 4.57 -23.70
C GLU A 195 -16.51 3.13 -23.73
N PRO A 196 -15.31 2.90 -24.30
CA PRO A 196 -14.70 1.58 -24.30
C PRO A 196 -14.32 1.15 -22.87
N LEU A 197 -14.71 -0.06 -22.48
CA LEU A 197 -14.10 -0.73 -21.32
C LEU A 197 -12.74 -1.27 -21.77
N VAL A 198 -11.67 -0.70 -21.23
CA VAL A 198 -10.31 -1.03 -21.62
C VAL A 198 -9.44 -1.20 -20.38
N ALA A 199 -8.68 -2.29 -20.34
CA ALA A 199 -7.69 -2.58 -19.32
C ALA A 199 -6.31 -2.75 -19.96
N SER A 200 -5.26 -2.64 -19.17
CA SER A 200 -3.90 -3.03 -19.54
C SER A 200 -3.63 -4.44 -19.01
N ALA A 201 -3.13 -5.33 -19.86
CA ALA A 201 -2.82 -6.70 -19.47
C ALA A 201 -1.45 -7.12 -20.00
N LEU A 202 -0.73 -7.92 -19.22
CA LEU A 202 0.55 -8.50 -19.62
C LEU A 202 0.34 -9.50 -20.75
N VAL A 203 1.01 -9.30 -21.88
CA VAL A 203 0.86 -10.14 -23.10
C VAL A 203 2.17 -10.75 -23.59
N ARG A 204 3.31 -10.14 -23.24
CA ARG A 204 4.63 -10.68 -23.55
C ARG A 204 5.55 -10.54 -22.36
N SER A 205 6.49 -11.47 -22.22
CA SER A 205 7.55 -11.38 -21.21
C SER A 205 8.86 -11.96 -21.72
N ALA A 206 9.98 -11.47 -21.20
CA ALA A 206 11.29 -12.09 -21.30
C ALA A 206 11.91 -12.12 -19.90
N GLN A 207 12.56 -13.23 -19.55
CA GLN A 207 13.40 -13.28 -18.35
C GLN A 207 14.86 -13.12 -18.76
N LEU A 208 15.52 -12.09 -18.23
CA LEU A 208 16.95 -11.89 -18.44
C LEU A 208 17.76 -12.89 -17.60
N PRO A 209 18.93 -13.34 -18.09
CA PRO A 209 19.87 -14.10 -17.28
C PRO A 209 20.35 -13.27 -16.08
N ALA A 210 21.01 -13.91 -15.11
CA ALA A 210 21.53 -13.18 -13.96
C ALA A 210 22.64 -12.21 -14.39
N PHE A 211 22.66 -11.00 -13.83
CA PHE A 211 23.59 -9.94 -14.24
C PHE A 211 24.01 -9.06 -13.06
N ASN A 212 25.10 -8.31 -13.25
CA ASN A 212 25.54 -7.30 -12.29
C ASN A 212 25.07 -5.93 -12.77
N PHE A 213 24.50 -5.15 -11.87
CA PHE A 213 24.12 -3.77 -12.17
C PHE A 213 23.99 -2.95 -10.89
N THR A 214 24.52 -1.74 -10.91
CA THR A 214 24.39 -0.76 -9.84
C THR A 214 23.93 0.54 -10.47
N ALA A 215 22.73 1.00 -10.11
CA ALA A 215 22.26 2.31 -10.56
C ALA A 215 23.10 3.43 -9.92
N ASP A 216 23.80 4.19 -10.75
CA ASP A 216 24.62 5.36 -10.39
C ASP A 216 24.09 6.66 -11.04
N GLY A 217 22.92 6.57 -11.71
CA GLY A 217 22.29 7.65 -12.45
C GLY A 217 22.87 7.94 -13.84
N VAL A 218 23.94 7.24 -14.26
CA VAL A 218 24.63 7.49 -15.53
C VAL A 218 24.82 6.22 -16.36
N THR A 219 25.24 5.13 -15.73
CA THR A 219 25.41 3.81 -16.33
C THR A 219 24.05 3.21 -16.70
N PRO A 220 23.78 2.95 -17.98
CA PRO A 220 22.47 2.45 -18.40
C PRO A 220 22.23 0.99 -18.03
N LEU A 221 21.02 0.67 -17.60
CA LEU A 221 20.54 -0.71 -17.48
C LEU A 221 20.33 -1.29 -18.88
N VAL A 222 21.08 -2.34 -19.22
CA VAL A 222 21.01 -2.99 -20.54
C VAL A 222 19.93 -4.07 -20.55
N ILE A 223 18.88 -3.85 -21.33
CA ILE A 223 17.70 -4.73 -21.45
C ILE A 223 17.66 -5.27 -22.88
N ILE A 224 18.10 -6.52 -23.06
CA ILE A 224 18.19 -7.17 -24.37
C ILE A 224 17.49 -8.52 -24.32
N GLY A 225 16.58 -8.78 -25.24
CA GLY A 225 15.88 -10.07 -25.28
C GLY A 225 14.82 -10.19 -26.37
N ALA A 226 14.46 -11.43 -26.67
CA ALA A 226 13.30 -11.76 -27.50
C ALA A 226 12.11 -12.06 -26.59
N MET A 227 11.09 -11.21 -26.65
CA MET A 227 9.87 -11.33 -25.86
C MET A 227 9.07 -12.56 -26.31
N GLN A 228 8.53 -13.31 -25.35
CA GLN A 228 7.76 -14.53 -25.59
C GLN A 228 6.29 -14.30 -25.27
N ASP A 229 5.41 -15.06 -25.93
CA ASP A 229 4.01 -15.16 -25.49
C ASP A 229 3.96 -15.73 -24.07
N VAL A 230 2.99 -15.26 -23.30
CA VAL A 230 2.74 -15.71 -21.93
C VAL A 230 1.47 -16.55 -21.87
N PRO A 231 1.35 -17.47 -20.90
CA PRO A 231 0.09 -18.14 -20.62
C PRO A 231 -1.01 -17.11 -20.31
N MET A 232 -2.06 -17.08 -21.13
CA MET A 232 -3.22 -16.21 -20.95
C MET A 232 -4.31 -16.93 -20.16
N THR A 233 -4.94 -16.23 -19.23
CA THR A 233 -6.11 -16.66 -18.45
C THR A 233 -7.14 -15.53 -18.43
N ASP A 234 -8.42 -15.86 -18.28
CA ASP A 234 -9.45 -14.84 -18.17
C ASP A 234 -9.81 -14.57 -16.70
N VAL A 235 -9.98 -13.30 -16.36
CA VAL A 235 -10.68 -12.89 -15.14
C VAL A 235 -12.13 -12.56 -15.51
N SER A 236 -13.08 -13.30 -14.94
CA SER A 236 -14.52 -13.01 -15.06
C SER A 236 -14.99 -12.39 -13.76
N PHE A 237 -15.55 -11.19 -13.80
CA PHE A 237 -15.95 -10.47 -12.60
C PHE A 237 -17.29 -9.72 -12.79
N GLU A 238 -17.99 -9.52 -11.68
CA GLU A 238 -19.10 -8.57 -11.57
C GLU A 238 -18.75 -7.56 -10.49
N TRP A 239 -18.54 -6.29 -10.86
CA TRP A 239 -18.19 -5.22 -9.94
C TRP A 239 -19.34 -4.22 -9.81
N ARG A 240 -19.96 -4.17 -8.63
CA ARG A 240 -21.13 -3.31 -8.35
C ARG A 240 -20.69 -1.95 -7.81
N LEU A 241 -20.16 -1.10 -8.69
CA LEU A 241 -19.60 0.21 -8.34
C LEU A 241 -20.60 1.16 -7.68
N GLY A 242 -21.92 0.97 -7.91
CA GLY A 242 -22.97 1.76 -7.27
C GLY A 242 -22.95 1.69 -5.75
N ASN A 243 -22.56 0.54 -5.19
CA ASN A 243 -22.45 0.34 -3.74
C ASN A 243 -21.26 1.10 -3.13
N TYR A 244 -20.24 1.39 -3.92
CA TYR A 244 -19.12 2.23 -3.51
C TYR A 244 -19.47 3.71 -3.64
N ALA A 245 -20.07 4.11 -4.77
CA ALA A 245 -20.47 5.49 -4.98
C ALA A 245 -21.45 6.00 -3.91
N SER A 246 -22.34 5.13 -3.41
CA SER A 246 -23.36 5.51 -2.41
C SER A 246 -22.81 5.89 -1.04
N VAL A 247 -21.60 5.44 -0.67
CA VAL A 247 -21.03 5.73 0.67
C VAL A 247 -20.15 6.98 0.72
N ALA A 248 -20.07 7.75 -0.38
CA ALA A 248 -19.19 8.93 -0.46
C ALA A 248 -19.43 9.92 0.70
N THR A 249 -20.69 10.21 1.03
CA THR A 249 -21.03 11.14 2.12
C THR A 249 -20.70 10.61 3.51
N GLU A 250 -20.50 9.31 3.68
CA GLU A 250 -20.05 8.71 4.94
C GLU A 250 -18.54 8.93 5.17
N ILE A 251 -17.76 9.02 4.08
CA ILE A 251 -16.31 9.32 4.12
C ILE A 251 -16.06 10.76 4.54
N HIS A 252 -16.79 11.68 3.90
CA HIS A 252 -16.84 13.11 4.25
C HIS A 252 -18.04 13.75 3.54
N PRO A 253 -18.77 14.71 4.15
CA PRO A 253 -19.94 15.33 3.50
C PRO A 253 -19.65 16.01 2.15
N ALA A 254 -18.43 16.49 1.95
CA ALA A 254 -17.96 17.09 0.70
C ALA A 254 -17.22 16.12 -0.25
N ALA A 255 -17.16 14.82 0.08
CA ALA A 255 -16.39 13.85 -0.70
C ALA A 255 -16.98 13.68 -2.11
N MET A 256 -16.08 13.65 -3.08
CA MET A 256 -16.39 13.30 -4.46
C MET A 256 -15.76 11.95 -4.79
N ALA A 257 -16.54 11.07 -5.42
CA ALA A 257 -16.07 9.84 -6.02
C ALA A 257 -14.96 10.12 -7.05
N ARG A 258 -13.92 9.29 -7.05
CA ARG A 258 -12.76 9.38 -7.94
C ARG A 258 -12.65 8.09 -8.76
N THR A 259 -11.46 7.84 -9.29
CA THR A 259 -11.15 6.72 -10.16
C THR A 259 -11.32 5.40 -9.40
N PRO A 260 -12.25 4.53 -9.82
CA PRO A 260 -12.23 3.13 -9.44
C PRO A 260 -11.14 2.41 -10.23
N SER A 261 -10.43 1.50 -9.57
CA SER A 261 -9.39 0.69 -10.19
C SER A 261 -9.43 -0.75 -9.72
N PHE A 262 -9.19 -1.68 -10.65
CA PHE A 262 -9.05 -3.11 -10.38
C PHE A 262 -7.70 -3.59 -10.90
N TYR A 263 -6.89 -4.17 -10.02
CA TYR A 263 -5.56 -4.69 -10.35
C TYR A 263 -5.51 -6.20 -10.14
N ILE A 264 -4.67 -6.88 -10.93
CA ILE A 264 -4.20 -8.22 -10.62
C ILE A 264 -2.67 -8.16 -10.55
N GLU A 265 -2.13 -8.59 -9.43
CA GLU A 265 -0.71 -8.54 -9.11
C GLU A 265 -0.24 -9.96 -8.72
N PRO A 266 1.00 -10.35 -9.05
CA PRO A 266 1.53 -11.63 -8.59
C PRO A 266 2.00 -11.50 -7.13
N SER A 267 1.65 -12.49 -6.29
CA SER A 267 2.22 -12.61 -4.94
C SER A 267 3.51 -13.41 -4.97
N ALA A 268 4.64 -12.73 -5.20
CA ALA A 268 5.93 -13.39 -5.31
C ALA A 268 6.30 -14.20 -4.07
N HIS A 269 6.81 -15.41 -4.30
CA HIS A 269 7.36 -16.31 -3.27
C HIS A 269 6.40 -16.83 -2.19
N GLY A 270 5.09 -16.68 -2.42
CA GLY A 270 4.12 -17.64 -1.92
C GLY A 270 3.03 -17.06 -1.01
N PRO A 271 1.80 -17.59 -1.11
CA PRO A 271 0.60 -17.06 -0.46
C PRO A 271 0.46 -17.40 1.04
N GLN A 272 1.21 -18.37 1.59
CA GLN A 272 0.96 -18.90 2.94
C GLN A 272 1.10 -17.85 4.05
N GLU A 273 1.95 -16.85 3.81
CA GLU A 273 2.16 -15.74 4.74
C GLU A 273 1.50 -14.44 4.27
N GLY A 274 0.77 -14.47 3.14
CA GLY A 274 0.12 -13.30 2.55
C GLY A 274 0.73 -12.83 1.24
N TRP A 275 0.49 -11.56 0.92
CA TRP A 275 1.00 -10.81 -0.22
C TRP A 275 2.10 -9.86 0.24
N VAL A 276 3.36 -10.28 0.10
CA VAL A 276 4.53 -9.52 0.59
C VAL A 276 5.17 -8.75 -0.54
N GLY A 277 5.28 -7.43 -0.38
CA GLY A 277 5.90 -6.53 -1.35
C GLY A 277 5.10 -6.39 -2.64
N TYR A 278 5.64 -5.63 -3.58
CA TYR A 278 4.98 -5.33 -4.84
C TYR A 278 5.82 -5.85 -6.01
N SER A 279 5.20 -6.68 -6.86
CA SER A 279 5.88 -7.44 -7.93
C SER A 279 5.36 -7.12 -9.33
N GLY A 280 4.91 -5.88 -9.55
CA GLY A 280 4.37 -5.45 -10.84
C GLY A 280 2.93 -5.87 -11.08
N GLU A 281 2.38 -5.52 -12.24
CA GLU A 281 1.01 -5.86 -12.62
C GLU A 281 0.94 -6.97 -13.68
N LEU A 282 -0.04 -7.86 -13.51
CA LEU A 282 -0.53 -8.74 -14.56
C LEU A 282 -1.68 -8.09 -15.34
N PHE A 283 -2.48 -7.29 -14.63
CA PHE A 283 -3.69 -6.64 -15.13
C PHE A 283 -3.94 -5.32 -14.40
N SER A 284 -4.39 -4.30 -15.12
CA SER A 284 -4.76 -2.99 -14.57
C SER A 284 -5.97 -2.43 -15.31
N LEU A 285 -7.10 -2.27 -14.62
CA LEU A 285 -8.30 -1.60 -15.12
C LEU A 285 -8.52 -0.32 -14.34
N LEU A 286 -8.54 0.83 -15.02
CA LEU A 286 -8.91 2.11 -14.46
C LEU A 286 -10.18 2.61 -15.15
N LEU A 287 -11.10 3.15 -14.36
CA LEU A 287 -12.40 3.62 -14.84
C LEU A 287 -12.55 5.14 -14.67
N PRO A 288 -13.43 5.79 -15.44
CA PRO A 288 -13.71 7.21 -15.27
C PRO A 288 -14.08 7.57 -13.82
N PRO A 289 -13.66 8.74 -13.30
CA PRO A 289 -14.05 9.20 -11.97
C PRO A 289 -15.57 9.23 -11.79
N GLY A 290 -16.05 8.67 -10.67
CA GLY A 290 -17.48 8.68 -10.36
C GLY A 290 -18.30 7.59 -11.06
N THR A 291 -17.66 6.65 -11.77
CA THR A 291 -18.34 5.47 -12.31
C THR A 291 -19.09 4.72 -11.20
N SER A 292 -20.38 4.44 -11.44
CA SER A 292 -21.30 3.92 -10.41
C SER A 292 -22.25 2.81 -10.93
N HIS A 293 -22.11 2.39 -12.19
CA HIS A 293 -22.89 1.28 -12.73
C HIS A 293 -22.19 -0.06 -12.46
N THR A 294 -22.94 -1.17 -12.60
CA THR A 294 -22.34 -2.51 -12.50
C THR A 294 -21.58 -2.84 -13.77
N ILE A 295 -20.36 -3.36 -13.62
CA ILE A 295 -19.56 -3.90 -14.73
C ILE A 295 -19.51 -5.41 -14.57
N ALA A 296 -19.95 -6.14 -15.60
CA ALA A 296 -19.90 -7.59 -15.64
C ALA A 296 -19.22 -8.03 -16.95
N ASP A 297 -17.97 -8.45 -16.84
CA ASP A 297 -17.14 -8.76 -18.02
C ASP A 297 -16.15 -9.90 -17.77
N ARG A 298 -15.56 -10.37 -18.85
CA ARG A 298 -14.50 -11.37 -18.90
C ARG A 298 -13.35 -10.83 -19.73
N LEU A 299 -12.22 -10.53 -19.06
CA LEU A 299 -11.05 -9.93 -19.70
C LEU A 299 -9.83 -10.85 -19.56
N PRO A 300 -9.01 -11.00 -20.62
CA PRO A 300 -7.82 -11.82 -20.57
C PRO A 300 -6.66 -11.09 -19.86
N TYR A 301 -5.81 -11.84 -19.16
CA TYR A 301 -4.53 -11.39 -18.65
C TYR A 301 -3.48 -12.50 -18.71
N GLY A 302 -2.22 -12.12 -18.90
CA GLY A 302 -1.10 -13.05 -18.96
C GLY A 302 -0.38 -13.18 -17.63
N ASN A 303 0.21 -14.35 -17.38
CA ASN A 303 1.07 -14.57 -16.21
C ASN A 303 2.34 -15.34 -16.61
N PRO A 304 3.52 -14.67 -16.67
CA PRO A 304 4.78 -15.32 -17.01
C PRO A 304 5.47 -16.00 -15.81
N TYR A 305 4.93 -15.84 -14.60
CA TYR A 305 5.60 -16.24 -13.37
C TYR A 305 5.33 -17.71 -13.01
N PRO A 306 6.19 -18.32 -12.16
CA PRO A 306 5.93 -19.65 -11.63
C PRO A 306 4.58 -19.72 -10.90
N SER A 307 3.93 -20.88 -10.89
CA SER A 307 2.63 -21.08 -10.22
C SER A 307 2.63 -20.81 -8.72
N SER A 308 3.80 -20.79 -8.07
CA SER A 308 3.95 -20.36 -6.67
C SER A 308 3.66 -18.86 -6.46
N TRP A 309 3.69 -18.05 -7.53
CA TRP A 309 3.34 -16.63 -7.52
C TRP A 309 1.84 -16.50 -7.79
N ARG A 310 1.03 -16.82 -6.78
CA ARG A 310 -0.43 -16.82 -6.89
C ARG A 310 -0.94 -15.40 -7.16
N PRO A 311 -1.85 -15.19 -8.13
CA PRO A 311 -2.43 -13.88 -8.39
C PRO A 311 -3.30 -13.37 -7.23
N VAL A 312 -3.14 -12.08 -6.91
CA VAL A 312 -3.95 -11.32 -5.96
C VAL A 312 -4.71 -10.26 -6.73
N GLY A 313 -6.01 -10.16 -6.50
CA GLY A 313 -6.84 -9.13 -7.07
C GLY A 313 -7.07 -8.01 -6.06
N THR A 314 -7.06 -6.76 -6.51
CA THR A 314 -7.32 -5.59 -5.66
C THR A 314 -8.34 -4.69 -6.34
N ALA A 315 -9.53 -4.55 -5.75
CA ALA A 315 -10.57 -3.61 -6.16
C ALA A 315 -10.54 -2.39 -5.24
N THR A 316 -10.30 -1.21 -5.81
CA THR A 316 -10.24 0.06 -5.06
C THR A 316 -11.21 1.08 -5.64
N TYR A 317 -11.87 1.82 -4.76
CA TYR A 317 -12.68 2.98 -5.11
C TYR A 317 -12.18 4.19 -4.31
N GLN A 318 -11.67 5.20 -5.00
CA GLN A 318 -11.09 6.38 -4.37
C GLN A 318 -12.10 7.51 -4.18
N TYR A 319 -11.83 8.37 -3.20
CA TYR A 319 -12.59 9.56 -2.91
C TYR A 319 -11.65 10.71 -2.59
N ARG A 320 -12.09 11.93 -2.84
CA ARG A 320 -11.38 13.13 -2.39
C ARG A 320 -12.31 14.23 -1.95
N ILE A 321 -11.78 15.08 -1.08
CA ILE A 321 -12.26 16.46 -0.90
C ILE A 321 -11.20 17.41 -1.41
N LEU A 322 -11.63 18.57 -1.89
CA LEU A 322 -10.77 19.67 -2.30
C LEU A 322 -10.97 20.82 -1.32
N GLU A 323 -9.91 21.23 -0.64
CA GLU A 323 -9.99 22.31 0.34
C GLU A 323 -8.85 23.32 0.16
N PRO A 324 -9.10 24.63 0.36
CA PRO A 324 -8.04 25.62 0.39
C PRO A 324 -7.09 25.33 1.58
N LEU A 325 -5.80 25.57 1.39
CA LEU A 325 -4.84 25.44 2.46
C LEU A 325 -5.10 26.53 3.52
N PRO A 326 -5.20 26.20 4.82
CA PRO A 326 -5.36 27.22 5.87
C PRO A 326 -4.29 28.30 5.77
N GLY A 327 -4.71 29.57 5.74
CA GLY A 327 -3.81 30.73 5.56
C GLY A 327 -3.39 31.03 4.12
N ASN A 328 -3.73 30.20 3.13
CA ASN A 328 -3.49 30.46 1.71
C ASN A 328 -4.61 29.90 0.81
N THR A 329 -5.58 30.76 0.49
CA THR A 329 -6.76 30.39 -0.32
C THR A 329 -6.47 30.19 -1.81
N THR A 330 -5.29 30.58 -2.30
CA THR A 330 -4.89 30.36 -3.71
C THR A 330 -4.46 28.92 -3.98
N ILE A 331 -4.15 28.18 -2.93
CA ILE A 331 -3.69 26.79 -3.01
C ILE A 331 -4.80 25.88 -2.50
N THR A 332 -5.28 24.99 -3.36
CA THR A 332 -6.20 23.91 -2.98
C THR A 332 -5.45 22.60 -2.83
N ARG A 333 -5.84 21.79 -1.83
CA ARG A 333 -5.28 20.45 -1.56
C ARG A 333 -6.35 19.38 -1.63
N SER A 334 -5.93 18.22 -2.11
CA SER A 334 -6.72 17.01 -2.09
C SER A 334 -6.48 16.30 -0.75
N VAL A 335 -7.55 16.02 -0.02
CA VAL A 335 -7.54 15.03 1.08
C VAL A 335 -8.24 13.79 0.56
N THR A 336 -7.59 12.63 0.66
CA THR A 336 -8.03 11.40 -0.01
C THR A 336 -8.33 10.29 0.97
N GLY A 337 -9.37 9.53 0.65
CA GLY A 337 -9.74 8.28 1.27
C GLY A 337 -10.13 7.26 0.20
N SER A 338 -10.28 6.01 0.60
CA SER A 338 -10.61 4.91 -0.30
C SER A 338 -11.41 3.82 0.40
N LEU A 339 -12.13 3.06 -0.41
CA LEU A 339 -12.55 1.71 -0.08
C LEU A 339 -11.68 0.76 -0.89
N MET A 340 -11.20 -0.31 -0.27
CA MET A 340 -10.34 -1.30 -0.91
C MET A 340 -10.77 -2.70 -0.48
N THR A 341 -10.66 -3.65 -1.40
CA THR A 341 -10.77 -5.08 -1.11
C THR A 341 -9.72 -5.83 -1.92
N SER A 342 -8.96 -6.67 -1.23
CA SER A 342 -7.94 -7.53 -1.82
C SER A 342 -8.11 -8.96 -1.34
N ASP A 343 -7.98 -9.93 -2.23
CA ASP A 343 -7.96 -11.37 -1.96
C ASP A 343 -7.24 -12.06 -3.14
N TYR A 344 -7.03 -13.36 -3.06
CA TYR A 344 -6.69 -14.14 -4.24
C TYR A 344 -7.75 -13.94 -5.32
N VAL A 345 -7.33 -13.79 -6.58
CA VAL A 345 -8.22 -13.39 -7.69
C VAL A 345 -9.43 -14.30 -7.75
N GLU A 346 -9.25 -15.61 -7.63
CA GLU A 346 -10.33 -16.60 -7.67
C GLU A 346 -11.35 -16.45 -6.55
N ASN A 347 -10.94 -15.98 -5.37
CA ASN A 347 -11.83 -15.72 -4.24
C ASN A 347 -12.56 -14.38 -4.45
N LEU A 348 -11.82 -13.35 -4.86
CA LEU A 348 -12.35 -12.01 -5.07
C LEU A 348 -13.47 -12.00 -6.10
N VAL A 349 -13.33 -12.78 -7.18
CA VAL A 349 -14.31 -12.85 -8.27
C VAL A 349 -15.28 -14.03 -8.16
N ALA A 350 -15.22 -14.81 -7.07
CA ALA A 350 -16.18 -15.89 -6.82
C ALA A 350 -17.60 -15.38 -6.57
N SER A 351 -17.76 -14.10 -6.25
CA SER A 351 -19.04 -13.42 -6.06
C SER A 351 -18.96 -11.96 -6.53
N PRO A 352 -20.09 -11.24 -6.67
CA PRO A 352 -20.06 -9.84 -7.05
C PRO A 352 -19.23 -9.00 -6.08
N ILE A 353 -18.25 -8.27 -6.61
CA ILE A 353 -17.36 -7.39 -5.86
C ILE A 353 -18.20 -6.20 -5.34
N THR A 354 -18.29 -6.11 -4.02
CA THR A 354 -19.00 -5.07 -3.27
C THR A 354 -18.19 -4.69 -2.03
N PRO A 355 -18.40 -3.51 -1.43
CA PRO A 355 -17.75 -3.17 -0.17
C PRO A 355 -18.16 -4.15 0.94
N ALA A 356 -17.21 -4.93 1.45
CA ALA A 356 -17.42 -5.75 2.65
C ALA A 356 -17.52 -4.89 3.92
N LEU A 357 -16.85 -3.73 3.90
CA LEU A 357 -16.75 -2.77 5.00
C LEU A 357 -17.19 -1.38 4.53
N THR A 358 -17.87 -0.65 5.42
CA THR A 358 -18.23 0.76 5.20
C THR A 358 -17.34 1.69 6.02
N PRO A 359 -17.25 2.99 5.69
CA PRO A 359 -16.40 3.92 6.43
C PRO A 359 -16.78 4.04 7.92
N PRO A 360 -15.80 4.28 8.82
CA PRO A 360 -16.08 4.78 10.17
C PRO A 360 -16.96 6.02 10.14
N ARG A 361 -17.85 6.20 11.11
CA ARG A 361 -18.85 7.29 11.05
C ARG A 361 -18.58 8.35 12.10
N ALA A 362 -19.18 9.54 11.92
CA ALA A 362 -19.17 10.61 12.91
C ALA A 362 -17.76 10.97 13.44
N LEU A 363 -16.77 11.01 12.54
CA LEU A 363 -15.40 11.40 12.90
C LEU A 363 -15.40 12.80 13.53
N SER A 364 -14.79 12.90 14.71
CA SER A 364 -14.68 14.14 15.46
C SER A 364 -13.30 14.28 16.10
N ILE A 365 -12.88 15.53 16.28
CA ILE A 365 -11.65 15.89 16.99
C ILE A 365 -12.11 16.71 18.20
N ASP A 366 -11.71 16.33 19.41
CA ASP A 366 -12.13 16.94 20.67
C ASP A 366 -13.66 17.09 20.79
N GLY A 367 -14.42 16.10 20.31
CA GLY A 367 -15.88 16.09 20.31
C GLY A 367 -16.56 17.01 19.28
N ILE A 368 -15.79 17.72 18.47
CA ILE A 368 -16.30 18.58 17.39
C ILE A 368 -16.19 17.83 16.05
N PRO A 369 -17.28 17.71 15.26
CA PRO A 369 -17.24 17.06 13.95
C PRO A 369 -16.07 17.55 13.10
N ALA A 370 -15.32 16.61 12.54
CA ALA A 370 -14.09 16.90 11.81
C ALA A 370 -14.34 17.23 10.32
N THR A 371 -15.50 17.79 9.99
CA THR A 371 -15.99 17.99 8.61
C THR A 371 -15.86 19.43 8.12
N SER A 372 -15.17 20.28 8.88
CA SER A 372 -14.91 21.67 8.55
C SER A 372 -13.54 22.08 9.07
N GLN A 373 -12.87 22.97 8.35
CA GLN A 373 -11.57 23.48 8.77
C GLN A 373 -11.64 24.25 10.08
N ARG A 374 -10.66 24.02 10.96
CA ARG A 374 -10.55 24.73 12.24
C ARG A 374 -9.14 24.65 12.82
N VAL A 375 -8.89 25.49 13.82
CA VAL A 375 -7.75 25.32 14.73
C VAL A 375 -8.16 24.33 15.83
N VAL A 376 -7.31 23.35 16.16
CA VAL A 376 -7.52 22.49 17.33
C VAL A 376 -7.08 23.20 18.60
N GLY A 377 -7.75 22.93 19.74
CA GLY A 377 -7.51 23.69 20.97
C GLY A 377 -6.26 23.25 21.74
N ASN A 378 -5.67 22.10 21.39
CA ASN A 378 -4.51 21.53 22.08
C ASN A 378 -3.67 20.65 21.13
N THR A 379 -2.47 20.28 21.54
CA THR A 379 -1.52 19.45 20.77
C THR A 379 -1.62 17.94 21.06
N SER A 380 -2.59 17.52 21.87
CA SER A 380 -2.87 16.12 22.23
C SER A 380 -4.39 15.83 22.13
N PRO A 381 -5.02 16.12 20.97
CA PRO A 381 -6.46 16.04 20.84
C PRO A 381 -6.93 14.59 20.91
N ILE A 382 -8.21 14.42 21.23
CA ILE A 382 -8.87 13.12 21.15
C ILE A 382 -9.55 13.00 19.80
N ILE A 383 -9.18 12.00 19.02
CA ILE A 383 -9.87 11.61 17.80
C ILE A 383 -10.91 10.57 18.19
N THR A 384 -12.17 10.77 17.79
CA THR A 384 -13.26 9.81 18.06
C THR A 384 -14.06 9.52 16.80
N TRP A 385 -14.60 8.32 16.71
CA TRP A 385 -15.45 7.87 15.61
C TRP A 385 -16.47 6.85 16.12
N LYS A 386 -17.47 6.55 15.29
CA LYS A 386 -18.38 5.42 15.46
C LYS A 386 -17.97 4.30 14.51
N PRO A 387 -18.24 3.03 14.86
CA PRO A 387 -17.99 1.92 13.95
C PRO A 387 -18.72 2.04 12.61
N PRO A 388 -18.21 1.37 11.56
CA PRO A 388 -18.90 1.15 10.29
C PRO A 388 -20.37 0.75 10.47
N ALA A 389 -21.24 1.14 9.53
CA ALA A 389 -22.64 0.71 9.53
C ALA A 389 -22.80 -0.74 9.05
N ASN A 390 -21.92 -1.16 8.15
CA ASN A 390 -21.78 -2.52 7.62
C ASN A 390 -20.34 -3.01 7.77
N GLY A 391 -20.18 -4.28 8.11
CA GLY A 391 -18.92 -4.93 8.46
C GLY A 391 -18.50 -4.69 9.91
N ALA A 392 -17.65 -5.57 10.43
CA ALA A 392 -17.06 -5.48 11.76
C ALA A 392 -15.53 -5.43 11.61
N PRO A 393 -14.87 -4.29 11.87
CA PRO A 393 -13.44 -4.20 11.69
C PRO A 393 -12.70 -5.07 12.71
N THR A 394 -11.63 -5.74 12.26
CA THR A 394 -10.65 -6.40 13.14
C THR A 394 -9.63 -5.40 13.70
N ALA A 395 -9.44 -4.26 13.02
CA ALA A 395 -8.56 -3.19 13.46
C ALA A 395 -8.95 -1.81 12.94
N TYR A 396 -8.38 -0.78 13.55
CA TYR A 396 -8.33 0.56 12.98
C TYR A 396 -6.90 1.05 12.79
N ARG A 397 -6.72 1.89 11.78
CA ARG A 397 -5.51 2.69 11.60
C ARG A 397 -5.86 4.17 11.52
N VAL A 398 -5.30 4.97 12.43
CA VAL A 398 -5.45 6.43 12.42
C VAL A 398 -4.16 7.04 11.86
N SER A 399 -4.24 7.70 10.71
CA SER A 399 -3.10 8.36 10.07
C SER A 399 -3.20 9.88 10.20
N LEU A 400 -2.13 10.51 10.69
CA LEU A 400 -1.95 11.96 10.69
C LEU A 400 -1.15 12.37 9.45
N ILE A 401 -1.80 13.07 8.54
CA ILE A 401 -1.20 13.48 7.27
C ILE A 401 -0.89 14.96 7.36
N ARG A 402 0.40 15.33 7.31
CA ARG A 402 0.85 16.72 7.34
C ARG A 402 0.96 17.28 5.95
N TYR A 403 0.49 18.51 5.78
CA TYR A 403 0.58 19.26 4.54
C TYR A 403 1.63 20.36 4.66
N VAL A 404 2.60 20.35 3.75
CA VAL A 404 3.64 21.38 3.65
C VAL A 404 3.73 21.82 2.20
N ASN A 405 3.36 23.07 1.92
CA ASN A 405 3.31 23.63 0.57
C ASN A 405 2.57 22.68 -0.40
N THR A 406 3.29 22.08 -1.35
CA THR A 406 2.82 21.16 -2.40
C THR A 406 2.84 19.68 -2.02
N SER A 407 3.34 19.34 -0.84
CA SER A 407 3.50 17.96 -0.40
C SER A 407 2.53 17.61 0.73
N ALA A 408 2.16 16.34 0.78
CA ALA A 408 1.47 15.73 1.90
C ALA A 408 2.21 14.44 2.28
N SER A 409 2.39 14.20 3.58
CA SER A 409 3.06 12.98 4.06
C SER A 409 2.43 12.49 5.36
N THR A 410 2.35 11.17 5.53
CA THR A 410 1.92 10.59 6.80
C THR A 410 3.05 10.79 7.82
N GLN A 411 2.80 11.60 8.84
CA GLN A 411 3.77 11.87 9.90
C GLN A 411 3.65 10.87 11.05
N THR A 412 2.45 10.36 11.30
CA THR A 412 2.20 9.40 12.39
C THR A 412 1.08 8.46 11.98
N ALA A 413 1.23 7.18 12.32
CA ALA A 413 0.17 6.19 12.20
C ALA A 413 -0.05 5.51 13.55
N LEU A 414 -1.30 5.40 13.98
CA LEU A 414 -1.69 4.68 15.19
C LEU A 414 -2.48 3.44 14.77
N TYR A 415 -2.08 2.27 15.26
CA TYR A 415 -2.72 0.98 15.01
C TYR A 415 -3.49 0.59 16.27
N LEU A 416 -4.77 0.26 16.13
CA LEU A 416 -5.70 0.04 17.24
C LEU A 416 -6.52 -1.24 17.02
N PRO A 417 -6.99 -1.89 18.11
CA PRO A 417 -7.92 -3.00 18.00
C PRO A 417 -9.23 -2.58 17.32
N GLY A 418 -9.93 -3.53 16.68
CA GLY A 418 -11.19 -3.28 15.96
C GLY A 418 -12.36 -2.82 16.85
N THR A 419 -12.20 -2.92 18.17
CA THR A 419 -13.15 -2.40 19.16
C THR A 419 -12.93 -0.92 19.51
N ALA A 420 -11.82 -0.32 19.09
CA ALA A 420 -11.50 1.06 19.41
C ALA A 420 -12.46 2.04 18.72
N THR A 421 -12.90 3.06 19.46
CA THR A 421 -13.72 4.17 18.95
C THR A 421 -13.14 5.54 19.26
N GLU A 422 -12.00 5.58 19.95
CA GLU A 422 -11.26 6.79 20.24
C GLU A 422 -9.76 6.52 20.30
N VAL A 423 -8.98 7.57 20.08
CA VAL A 423 -7.56 7.59 20.40
C VAL A 423 -7.15 8.99 20.85
N ARG A 424 -6.39 9.08 21.94
CA ARG A 424 -5.75 10.33 22.34
C ARG A 424 -4.39 10.40 21.67
N LEU A 425 -4.12 11.48 20.93
CA LEU A 425 -2.82 11.65 20.30
C LEU A 425 -1.75 11.94 21.36
N PRO A 426 -0.63 11.18 21.42
CA PRO A 426 0.48 11.50 22.30
C PRO A 426 1.07 12.88 22.02
N VAL A 427 1.60 13.54 23.06
CA VAL A 427 2.29 14.83 22.92
C VAL A 427 3.46 14.69 21.93
N GLY A 428 3.62 15.68 21.05
CA GLY A 428 4.68 15.71 20.04
C GLY A 428 4.33 15.02 18.72
N THR A 429 3.14 14.40 18.60
CA THR A 429 2.64 13.90 17.30
C THR A 429 2.21 15.01 16.35
N LEU A 430 1.78 16.14 16.91
CA LEU A 430 1.39 17.34 16.17
C LEU A 430 2.46 18.43 16.36
N ALA A 431 3.18 18.76 15.28
CA ALA A 431 4.06 19.92 15.25
C ALA A 431 3.23 21.23 15.38
N PRO A 432 3.71 22.25 16.11
CA PRO A 432 3.01 23.53 16.27
C PRO A 432 2.92 24.27 14.93
N ASN A 433 1.90 25.13 14.78
CA ASN A 433 1.63 25.92 13.57
C ASN A 433 1.68 25.11 12.25
N ALA A 434 1.23 23.86 12.26
CA ALA A 434 1.22 23.00 11.08
C ALA A 434 -0.21 22.59 10.69
N ILE A 435 -0.35 22.19 9.42
CA ILE A 435 -1.62 21.80 8.82
C ILE A 435 -1.66 20.29 8.69
N TYR A 436 -2.75 19.69 9.16
CA TYR A 436 -2.95 18.25 9.12
C TYR A 436 -4.34 17.88 8.60
N SER A 437 -4.49 16.65 8.15
CA SER A 437 -5.76 15.93 8.17
C SER A 437 -5.59 14.62 8.95
N VAL A 438 -6.72 14.07 9.41
CA VAL A 438 -6.80 12.75 10.02
C VAL A 438 -7.54 11.83 9.05
N ARG A 439 -6.99 10.64 8.84
CA ARG A 439 -7.68 9.53 8.19
C ARG A 439 -7.85 8.39 9.18
N VAL A 440 -9.09 7.96 9.40
CA VAL A 440 -9.41 6.76 10.16
C VAL A 440 -9.80 5.68 9.17
N THR A 441 -8.98 4.63 9.10
CA THR A 441 -9.19 3.47 8.26
C THR A 441 -9.73 2.35 9.13
N ALA A 442 -10.93 1.85 8.82
CA ALA A 442 -11.40 0.57 9.32
C ALA A 442 -10.78 -0.55 8.48
N LEU A 443 -10.31 -1.61 9.13
CA LEU A 443 -9.74 -2.79 8.47
C LEU A 443 -10.50 -4.04 8.91
N ASP A 444 -10.81 -4.91 7.95
CA ASP A 444 -11.24 -6.28 8.20
C ASP A 444 -10.27 -7.23 7.47
N SER A 445 -9.43 -7.89 8.26
CA SER A 445 -8.53 -8.94 7.82
C SER A 445 -8.52 -10.02 8.90
N PRO A 446 -9.24 -11.14 8.71
CA PRO A 446 -9.50 -12.13 9.76
C PRO A 446 -8.25 -12.93 10.17
N HIS A 447 -7.18 -12.85 9.39
CA HIS A 447 -5.92 -13.54 9.66
C HIS A 447 -4.83 -12.60 10.21
N GLN A 448 -5.19 -11.36 10.54
CA GLN A 448 -4.26 -10.34 11.01
C GLN A 448 -4.46 -10.03 12.50
N GLU A 449 -3.37 -10.06 13.26
CA GLU A 449 -3.35 -9.71 14.68
C GLU A 449 -2.71 -8.33 14.90
N VAL A 450 -3.44 -7.25 14.65
CA VAL A 450 -2.86 -5.88 14.67
C VAL A 450 -2.27 -5.47 16.02
N THR A 451 -2.81 -5.99 17.13
CA THR A 451 -2.33 -5.69 18.49
C THR A 451 -1.02 -6.40 18.84
N ARG A 452 -0.62 -7.43 18.08
CA ARG A 452 0.63 -8.19 18.25
C ARG A 452 1.61 -8.01 17.11
N GLU A 453 1.14 -7.91 15.86
CA GLU A 453 1.92 -7.84 14.62
C GLU A 453 1.45 -6.67 13.74
N PRO A 454 1.56 -5.40 14.18
CA PRO A 454 0.91 -4.24 13.56
C PRO A 454 1.45 -3.85 12.17
N PHE A 455 2.57 -4.41 11.71
CA PHE A 455 3.23 -3.97 10.47
C PHE A 455 3.13 -4.96 9.31
N THR A 456 2.36 -6.03 9.47
CA THR A 456 2.04 -7.01 8.42
C THR A 456 0.60 -6.86 7.90
N ILE A 457 -0.11 -5.80 8.31
CA ILE A 457 -1.54 -5.61 8.08
C ILE A 457 -1.99 -5.53 6.62
N PHE A 458 -1.08 -5.26 5.70
CA PHE A 458 -1.37 -5.18 4.27
C PHE A 458 -0.99 -6.47 3.53
N GLU A 459 -0.49 -7.47 4.24
CA GLU A 459 0.02 -8.70 3.66
C GLU A 459 -1.03 -9.82 3.78
N LYS A 460 -1.81 -9.87 4.86
CA LYS A 460 -2.78 -10.95 5.07
C LYS A 460 -4.06 -10.75 4.25
N LEU A 461 -4.49 -11.82 3.57
CA LEU A 461 -5.69 -11.86 2.72
C LEU A 461 -6.76 -12.79 3.31
N PRO A 462 -8.07 -12.50 3.19
CA PRO A 462 -8.62 -11.29 2.57
C PRO A 462 -8.33 -10.03 3.39
N LEU A 463 -8.32 -8.90 2.69
CA LEU A 463 -8.16 -7.57 3.27
C LEU A 463 -9.25 -6.66 2.75
N HIS A 464 -10.05 -6.08 3.65
CA HIS A 464 -11.00 -5.04 3.35
C HIS A 464 -10.66 -3.77 4.12
N MET A 465 -10.74 -2.62 3.47
CA MET A 465 -10.48 -1.31 4.08
C MET A 465 -11.56 -0.31 3.70
N ALA A 466 -11.91 0.56 4.65
CA ALA A 466 -12.76 1.71 4.40
C ALA A 466 -12.29 2.92 5.19
N ASP A 467 -12.04 4.03 4.49
CA ASP A 467 -11.53 5.27 5.07
C ASP A 467 -12.65 6.27 5.37
N THR A 468 -12.53 6.96 6.51
CA THR A 468 -13.16 8.26 6.76
C THR A 468 -12.07 9.30 6.98
N ILE A 469 -12.28 10.50 6.45
CA ILE A 469 -11.29 11.58 6.47
C ILE A 469 -11.85 12.84 7.14
N SER A 470 -10.98 13.62 7.75
CA SER A 470 -11.31 14.97 8.21
C SER A 470 -11.05 16.02 7.14
N SER A 471 -11.66 17.19 7.30
CA SER A 471 -11.13 18.45 6.75
C SER A 471 -9.72 18.75 7.28
N LEU A 472 -9.03 19.68 6.64
CA LEU A 472 -7.76 20.22 7.12
C LEU A 472 -7.96 20.96 8.46
N PHE A 473 -7.07 20.74 9.41
CA PHE A 473 -7.02 21.50 10.66
C PHE A 473 -5.62 22.02 10.92
N THR A 474 -5.52 23.10 11.69
CA THR A 474 -4.26 23.67 12.13
C THR A 474 -4.07 23.46 13.62
N THR A 475 -2.81 23.37 14.03
CA THR A 475 -2.39 23.30 15.42
C THR A 475 -2.06 24.69 15.95
N PRO A 476 -2.23 24.95 17.26
CA PRO A 476 -1.75 26.18 17.91
C PRO A 476 -0.25 26.45 17.73
#